data_AF-A0A6B3VWD6-F1
#
_entry.id   AF-A0A6B3VWD6-F1
#
_cell.length_a   1.000
_cell.length_b   1.000
_cell.length_c   1.000
_cell.angle_alpha   90.00
_cell.angle_beta   90.00
_cell.angle_gamma   90.00
#
_symmetry.space_group_name_H-M   'P 1'
#
loop_
_entity.id
_entity.type
_entity.pdbx_description
1 polymer ?
#
loop_
_entity_poly.entity_id
_entity_poly.type
_entity_poly.pdbx_seq_one_letter_code
_entity_poly.pdbx_strand_id
1 'polypeptide(L)' 'MEQSKVASFVVRVQLTETEKNEIIKRWRIKVTHVQEDVETIYETFEDVMSMMKKTVEDL' A
#
# COMPACT_ATOMS: atom_id res chain seq x y z
N MET A 1 16.44 -21.08 13.08
CA MET A 1 16.81 -20.00 12.14
C MET A 1 16.08 -18.76 12.64
N GLU A 2 16.79 -17.67 12.96
CA GLU A 2 16.13 -16.40 13.27
C GLU A 2 15.21 -16.07 12.09
N GLN A 3 13.91 -15.88 12.37
CA GLN A 3 13.00 -15.30 11.38
C GLN A 3 13.53 -13.90 11.09
N SER A 4 13.92 -13.64 9.83
CA SER A 4 14.40 -12.31 9.47
C SER A 4 13.29 -11.31 9.76
N LYS A 5 13.58 -10.29 10.58
CA LYS A 5 12.69 -9.17 10.89
C LYS A 5 12.51 -8.24 9.69
N VAL A 6 12.09 -8.81 8.57
CA VAL A 6 11.93 -8.11 7.29
C VAL A 6 10.50 -8.32 6.85
N ALA A 7 9.76 -7.22 6.75
CA ALA A 7 8.51 -7.15 5.99
C ALA A 7 8.80 -6.64 4.58
N SER A 8 8.12 -7.20 3.58
CA SER A 8 8.31 -6.85 2.18
C SER A 8 6.96 -6.57 1.55
N PHE A 9 6.87 -5.47 0.81
CA PHE A 9 5.63 -5.01 0.22
C PHE A 9 5.82 -4.73 -1.27
N VAL A 10 4.82 -5.12 -2.07
CA VAL A 10 4.71 -4.68 -3.46
C VAL A 10 3.58 -3.67 -3.53
N VAL A 11 3.92 -2.41 -3.85
CA VAL A 11 2.94 -1.32 -4.01
C VAL A 11 2.77 -1.04 -5.50
N ARG A 12 1.53 -1.14 -5.99
CA ARG A 12 1.15 -0.79 -7.36
C ARG A 12 0.17 0.38 -7.31
N VAL A 13 0.45 1.43 -8.08
CA VAL A 13 -0.38 2.63 -8.10
C VAL A 13 -0.95 2.80 -9.50
N GLN A 14 -2.25 3.01 -9.59
CA GLN A 14 -2.95 3.30 -10.83
C GLN A 14 -3.72 4.61 -10.68
N LEU A 15 -3.53 5.55 -11.61
CA LEU A 15 -4.39 6.73 -11.74
C LEU A 15 -5.70 6.28 -12.39
N THR A 16 -6.81 6.38 -11.66
CA THR A 16 -8.12 5.92 -12.14
C THR A 16 -8.92 7.01 -12.82
N GLU A 17 -8.79 8.25 -12.35
CA GLU A 17 -9.51 9.38 -12.90
C GLU A 17 -8.73 10.68 -12.73
N THR A 18 -8.80 11.51 -13.77
CA THR A 18 -8.39 12.92 -13.74
C THR A 18 -9.58 13.72 -14.20
N GLU A 19 -10.25 14.42 -13.29
CA GLU A 19 -11.33 15.32 -13.68
C GLU A 19 -10.74 16.51 -14.44
N LYS A 20 -11.29 16.81 -15.63
CA LYS A 20 -10.71 17.77 -16.60
C LYS A 20 -10.58 19.21 -16.09
N ASN A 21 -11.17 19.53 -14.94
CA ASN A 21 -11.20 20.88 -14.37
C ASN A 21 -10.72 20.98 -12.91
N GLU A 22 -10.42 19.86 -12.23
CA GLU A 22 -9.94 19.88 -10.84
C GLU A 22 -8.65 19.07 -10.70
N ILE A 23 -7.75 19.53 -9.81
CA ILE A 23 -6.49 18.85 -9.47
C ILE A 23 -6.75 17.59 -8.61
N ILE A 24 -7.96 17.04 -8.61
CA ILE A 24 -8.31 15.85 -7.86
C ILE A 24 -7.92 14.63 -8.69
N LYS A 25 -6.77 14.04 -8.36
CA LYS A 25 -6.32 12.77 -8.90
C LYS A 25 -6.88 11.65 -8.03
N ARG A 26 -7.70 10.77 -8.61
CA ARG A 26 -8.14 9.54 -7.93
C ARG A 26 -7.13 8.43 -8.20
N TRP A 27 -6.64 7.83 -7.13
CA TRP A 27 -5.66 6.76 -7.19
C TRP A 27 -6.28 5.46 -6.71
N ARG A 28 -5.90 4.36 -7.35
CA ARG A 28 -6.09 3.01 -6.85
C ARG A 28 -4.72 2.48 -6.49
N ILE A 29 -4.47 2.29 -5.21
CA ILE A 29 -3.20 1.80 -4.69
C ILE A 29 -3.42 0.39 -4.19
N LYS A 30 -2.65 -0.55 -4.72
CA LYS A 30 -2.76 -1.97 -4.44
C LYS A 30 -1.49 -2.41 -3.75
N VAL A 31 -1.59 -2.94 -2.54
CA VAL A 31 -0.46 -3.35 -1.72
C VAL A 31 -0.54 -4.84 -1.47
N THR A 32 0.56 -5.54 -1.74
CA THR A 32 0.72 -6.96 -1.42
C THR A 32 1.78 -7.11 -0.33
N HIS A 33 1.44 -7.70 0.82
CA HIS A 33 2.40 -8.13 1.83
C HIS A 33 2.98 -9.50 1.40
N VAL A 34 4.25 -9.53 1.02
CA VAL A 34 4.87 -10.68 0.33
C VAL A 34 4.94 -11.91 1.23
N GLN A 35 5.13 -11.73 2.53
CA GLN A 35 5.26 -12.80 3.52
C GLN A 35 3.93 -13.52 3.78
N GLU A 36 2.82 -12.77 3.76
CA GLU A 36 1.49 -13.31 4.07
C GLU A 36 0.65 -13.58 2.81
N ASP A 37 1.15 -13.19 1.63
CA ASP A 37 0.42 -13.21 0.34
C ASP A 37 -0.95 -12.49 0.43
N VAL A 38 -1.04 -11.51 1.32
CA VAL A 38 -2.24 -10.70 1.54
C VAL A 38 -2.20 -9.48 0.65
N GLU A 39 -3.32 -9.24 -0.03
CA GLU A 39 -3.47 -8.15 -0.98
C GLU A 39 -4.63 -7.23 -0.59
N THR A 40 -4.35 -5.93 -0.50
CA THR A 40 -5.32 -4.91 -0.09
C THR A 40 -5.30 -3.72 -1.04
N ILE A 41 -6.46 -3.10 -1.25
CA ILE A 41 -6.63 -1.93 -2.12
C ILE A 41 -6.96 -0.71 -1.25
N TYR A 42 -6.34 0.42 -1.58
CA TYR A 42 -6.46 1.71 -0.91
C TYR A 42 -6.69 2.82 -1.93
N GLU A 43 -7.26 3.92 -1.47
CA GLU A 43 -7.51 5.13 -2.29
C GLU A 43 -6.50 6.25 -2.00
N THR A 44 -5.82 6.19 -0.85
CA THR A 44 -4.83 7.21 -0.41
C THR A 44 -3.49 6.59 -0.06
N PHE A 45 -2.42 7.37 -0.18
CA PHE A 45 -1.07 6.93 0.22
C PHE A 45 -0.93 6.90 1.74
N GLU A 46 -1.63 7.77 2.44
CA GLU A 46 -1.67 7.86 3.89
C GLU A 46 -2.14 6.54 4.50
N ASP A 47 -3.20 5.93 3.96
CA ASP A 47 -3.72 4.64 4.43
C ASP A 47 -2.71 3.50 4.21
N VAL A 48 -2.05 3.50 3.05
CA VAL A 48 -1.01 2.51 2.70
C VAL A 48 0.17 2.61 3.67
N MET A 49 0.67 3.82 3.91
CA MET A 49 1.79 4.06 4.82
C MET A 49 1.44 3.70 6.25
N SER A 50 0.23 4.01 6.70
CA SER A 50 -0.28 3.66 8.02
C SER A 50 -0.29 2.14 8.21
N MET A 51 -0.81 1.39 7.22
CA MET A 51 -0.80 -0.07 7.27
C MET A 51 0.62 -0.64 7.31
N MET A 52 1.50 -0.21 6.39
CA MET A 52 2.88 -0.71 6.33
C MET A 52 3.64 -0.43 7.64
N LYS A 53 3.43 0.74 8.24
CA LYS A 53 4.05 1.10 9.52
C LYS A 53 3.60 0.15 10.63
N LYS A 54 2.29 -0.11 10.74
CA LYS A 54 1.75 -1.04 11.73
C LYS A 54 2.33 -2.45 11.55
N THR A 55 2.38 -2.96 10.33
CA THR A 55 2.98 -4.28 10.04
C THR A 55 4.44 -4.35 10.46
N VAL A 56 5.21 -3.28 10.27
CA VAL A 56 6.63 -3.22 10.70
C VAL A 56 6.77 -3.11 12.22
N GLU A 57 5.89 -2.38 12.89
CA GLU A 57 5.87 -2.26 14.36
C GLU A 57 5.53 -3.59 15.05
N ASP A 58 4.77 -4.46 14.37
CA ASP A 58 4.36 -5.79 14.85
C ASP A 58 5.42 -6.90 14.57
N LEU A 59 6.61 -6.58 14.02
CA LEU A 59 7.70 -7.54 13.70
C LEU A 59 8.62 -7.95 14.87
#